data_AF-A0A522Q6Z6-F1
#
_entry.id   AF-A0A522Q6Z6-F1
#
_cell.length_a   1.000
_cell.length_b   1.000
_cell.length_c   1.000
_cell.angle_alpha   90.00
_cell.angle_beta   90.00
_cell.angle_gamma   90.00
#
_symmetry.space_group_name_H-M   'P 1'
#
loop_
_entity.id
_entity.type
_entity.pdbx_description
1 polymer ?
#
loop_
_entity_poly.entity_id
_entity_poly.type
_entity_poly.pdbx_seq_one_letter_code
_entity_poly.pdbx_strand_id
1 'polypeptide(L)'
;MVQVRTIPAAADAVPLPAGGGTGALRSAAARIVRERGDCTLDASGLRGADLAAVAEGALLGGYRFSRHSTALPQHLVGLAGAQDDDAVCAGLRRAAATCWARDLANTPASVKSPRWLGEQARQVLAPLGVRVAVHDDEWLARCGFGGILAVG
;
A
#
# COMPACT_ATOMS: atom_id res chain seq x y z
N MET A 1 -1.04 11.06 -4.20
CA MET A 1 -1.25 9.60 -4.24
C MET A 1 -1.13 9.11 -5.69
N VAL A 2 -0.90 7.82 -5.96
CA VAL A 2 -0.87 7.30 -7.34
C VAL A 2 -2.10 6.46 -7.59
N GLN A 3 -2.72 6.63 -8.74
CA GLN A 3 -3.87 5.85 -9.17
C GLN A 3 -3.42 4.81 -10.20
N VAL A 4 -3.68 3.54 -9.92
CA VAL A 4 -3.41 2.43 -10.84
C VAL A 4 -4.73 1.99 -11.46
N ARG A 5 -4.79 1.86 -12.78
CA ARG A 5 -5.98 1.39 -13.52
C ARG A 5 -5.61 0.40 -14.61
N THR A 6 -6.50 -0.52 -14.92
CA THR A 6 -6.38 -1.38 -16.10
C THR A 6 -6.79 -0.57 -17.34
N ILE A 7 -6.08 -0.78 -18.45
CA ILE A 7 -6.40 -0.18 -19.76
C ILE A 7 -6.22 -1.22 -20.87
N PRO A 8 -6.83 -1.02 -22.06
CA PRO A 8 -6.55 -1.86 -23.22
C PRO A 8 -5.05 -1.92 -23.55
N ALA A 9 -4.64 -2.96 -24.26
CA ALA A 9 -3.26 -3.11 -24.72
C ALA A 9 -2.82 -1.86 -25.51
N ALA A 10 -1.61 -1.37 -25.24
CA ALA A 10 -1.06 -0.15 -25.84
C ALA A 10 0.36 -0.43 -26.34
N ALA A 11 0.68 0.02 -27.55
CA ALA A 11 1.97 -0.27 -28.19
C ALA A 11 3.17 0.44 -27.54
N ASP A 12 2.92 1.52 -26.80
CA ASP A 12 3.90 2.31 -26.06
C ASP A 12 4.03 1.89 -24.58
N ALA A 13 3.35 0.81 -24.17
CA ALA A 13 3.44 0.28 -22.82
C ALA A 13 4.88 -0.20 -22.51
N VAL A 14 5.38 0.19 -21.34
CA VAL A 14 6.73 -0.17 -20.89
C VAL A 14 6.77 -1.66 -20.57
N PRO A 15 7.66 -2.45 -21.21
CA PRO A 15 7.72 -3.89 -20.97
C PRO A 15 8.23 -4.19 -19.56
N LEU A 16 7.65 -5.22 -18.96
CA LEU A 16 8.11 -5.81 -17.69
C LEU A 16 9.10 -6.95 -17.96
N PRO A 17 10.03 -7.24 -17.03
CA PRO A 17 10.99 -8.32 -17.22
C PRO A 17 10.28 -9.66 -17.39
N ALA A 18 10.74 -10.46 -18.35
CA ALA A 18 10.31 -11.83 -18.52
C ALA A 18 11.03 -12.75 -17.51
N GLY A 19 10.28 -13.58 -16.79
CA GLY A 19 10.83 -14.48 -15.77
C GLY A 19 11.28 -13.77 -14.49
N GLY A 20 11.70 -14.55 -13.48
CA GLY A 20 12.16 -14.04 -12.18
C GLY A 20 11.11 -14.00 -11.06
N GLY A 21 9.88 -14.41 -11.36
CA GLY A 21 8.79 -14.55 -10.39
C GLY A 21 8.25 -13.23 -9.83
N THR A 22 7.30 -13.35 -8.90
CA THR A 22 6.54 -12.23 -8.34
C THR A 22 7.41 -11.12 -7.73
N GLY A 23 8.52 -11.48 -7.06
CA GLY A 23 9.43 -10.50 -6.45
C GLY A 23 10.13 -9.60 -7.47
N ALA A 24 10.57 -10.16 -8.60
CA ALA A 24 11.22 -9.42 -9.67
C ALA A 24 10.23 -8.48 -10.37
N LEU A 25 9.03 -8.99 -10.69
CA LEU A 25 7.95 -8.21 -11.30
C LEU A 25 7.53 -7.02 -10.43
N ARG A 26 7.31 -7.24 -9.12
CA ARG A 26 6.97 -6.17 -8.17
C ARG A 26 8.05 -5.09 -8.15
N SER A 27 9.32 -5.51 -8.07
CA SER A 27 10.45 -4.58 -7.96
C SER A 27 10.64 -3.77 -9.25
N ALA A 28 10.48 -4.41 -10.41
CA ALA A 28 10.56 -3.76 -11.71
C ALA A 28 9.44 -2.73 -11.91
N ALA A 29 8.18 -3.11 -11.64
CA ALA A 29 7.04 -2.19 -11.71
C ALA A 29 7.24 -0.98 -10.78
N ALA A 30 7.66 -1.24 -9.54
CA ALA A 30 7.92 -0.17 -8.57
C ALA A 30 9.04 0.78 -9.01
N ARG A 31 10.12 0.25 -9.59
CA ARG A 31 11.24 1.04 -10.11
C ARG A 31 10.80 1.92 -11.28
N ILE A 32 10.12 1.35 -12.27
CA ILE A 32 9.64 2.08 -13.46
C ILE A 32 8.73 3.25 -13.06
N VAL A 33 7.73 2.99 -12.22
CA VAL A 33 6.80 4.04 -11.75
C VAL A 33 7.54 5.12 -10.96
N ARG A 34 8.52 4.74 -10.13
CA ARG A 34 9.29 5.71 -9.33
C ARG A 34 10.13 6.65 -10.19
N GLU A 35 10.69 6.13 -11.28
CA GLU A 35 11.53 6.88 -12.22
C GLU A 35 10.70 7.76 -13.15
N ARG A 36 9.54 7.28 -13.61
CA ARG A 36 8.75 7.94 -14.67
C ARG A 36 7.57 8.76 -14.17
N GLY A 37 7.02 8.44 -13.00
CA GLY A 37 5.72 8.98 -12.57
C GLY A 37 4.59 8.40 -13.42
N ASP A 38 4.01 9.22 -14.30
CA ASP A 38 2.94 8.81 -15.20
C ASP A 38 3.47 7.86 -16.27
N CYS A 39 2.96 6.63 -16.28
CA CYS A 39 3.40 5.62 -17.24
C CYS A 39 2.37 4.50 -17.42
N THR A 40 2.55 3.74 -18.49
CA THR A 40 1.79 2.52 -18.77
C THR A 40 2.75 1.34 -18.71
N LEU A 41 2.42 0.31 -17.94
CA LEU A 41 3.15 -0.95 -17.87
C LEU A 41 2.44 -2.00 -18.73
N ASP A 42 3.21 -2.76 -19.50
CA ASP A 42 2.67 -3.90 -20.24
C ASP A 42 2.42 -5.07 -19.29
N ALA A 43 1.15 -5.34 -19.01
CA ALA A 43 0.70 -6.44 -18.17
C ALA A 43 0.03 -7.55 -19.01
N SER A 44 0.22 -7.52 -20.33
CA SER A 44 -0.34 -8.51 -21.25
C SER A 44 0.13 -9.92 -20.90
N GLY A 45 -0.81 -10.86 -20.83
CA GLY A 45 -0.52 -12.26 -20.49
C GLY A 45 -0.22 -12.55 -19.02
N LEU A 46 -0.04 -11.53 -18.16
CA LEU A 46 0.16 -11.74 -16.72
C LEU A 46 -1.16 -12.05 -16.01
N ARG A 47 -1.16 -13.01 -15.08
CA ARG A 47 -2.35 -13.44 -14.32
C ARG A 47 -1.98 -13.79 -12.89
N GLY A 48 -2.98 -13.94 -12.02
CA GLY A 48 -2.81 -14.44 -10.66
C GLY A 48 -1.73 -13.70 -9.88
N ALA A 49 -0.80 -14.45 -9.27
CA ALA A 49 0.21 -13.88 -8.38
C ALA A 49 1.16 -12.88 -9.07
N ASP A 50 1.47 -13.10 -10.35
CA ASP A 50 2.37 -12.23 -11.11
C ASP A 50 1.73 -10.88 -11.43
N LEU A 51 0.49 -10.87 -11.91
CA LEU A 51 -0.26 -9.64 -12.14
C LEU A 51 -0.50 -8.88 -10.83
N ALA A 52 -0.84 -9.59 -9.77
CA ALA A 52 -1.01 -8.98 -8.45
C ALA A 52 0.30 -8.35 -7.93
N ALA A 53 1.44 -8.97 -8.19
CA ALA A 53 2.74 -8.42 -7.82
C ALA A 53 3.10 -7.15 -8.62
N VAL A 54 2.74 -7.10 -9.90
CA VAL A 54 2.89 -5.90 -10.74
C VAL A 54 2.02 -4.76 -10.23
N ALA A 55 0.73 -5.01 -9.98
CA ALA A 55 -0.18 -4.00 -9.45
C ALA A 55 0.28 -3.46 -8.09
N GLU A 56 0.76 -4.36 -7.21
CA GLU A 56 1.35 -4.00 -5.92
C GLU A 56 2.59 -3.12 -6.10
N GLY A 57 3.51 -3.54 -6.96
CA GLY A 57 4.74 -2.80 -7.27
C GLY A 57 4.46 -1.42 -7.84
N ALA A 58 3.53 -1.32 -8.79
CA ALA A 58 3.14 -0.07 -9.42
C ALA A 58 2.65 0.97 -8.39
N LEU A 59 1.74 0.58 -7.50
CA LEU A 59 1.26 1.49 -6.45
C LEU A 59 2.38 1.89 -5.48
N LEU A 60 3.22 0.93 -5.05
CA LEU A 60 4.31 1.18 -4.11
C LEU A 60 5.45 2.03 -4.70
N GLY A 61 5.68 1.95 -6.02
CA GLY A 61 6.63 2.80 -6.74
C GLY A 61 6.24 4.27 -6.70
N GLY A 62 4.93 4.51 -6.79
CA GLY A 62 4.29 5.81 -6.73
C GLY A 62 4.16 6.41 -5.33
N TYR A 63 4.31 5.61 -4.26
CA TYR A 63 4.14 6.09 -2.90
C TYR A 63 5.09 7.28 -2.59
N ARG A 64 4.51 8.34 -2.03
CA ARG A 64 5.21 9.50 -1.47
C ARG A 64 4.48 9.89 -0.19
N PHE A 65 5.20 9.98 0.91
CA PHE A 65 4.64 10.49 2.16
C PHE A 65 4.39 12.00 2.04
N SER A 66 3.19 12.44 2.39
CA SER A 66 2.84 13.86 2.49
C SER A 66 2.05 14.10 3.77
N ARG A 67 2.41 15.14 4.52
CA ARG A 67 1.70 15.53 5.76
C ARG A 67 0.30 16.10 5.48
N HIS A 68 0.06 16.60 4.27
CA HIS A 68 -1.21 17.17 3.85
C HIS A 68 -1.91 16.18 2.91
N SER A 69 -2.60 15.20 3.50
CA SER A 69 -3.19 14.03 2.83
C SER A 69 -4.47 14.33 2.02
N THR A 70 -4.79 15.59 1.73
CA THR A 70 -5.99 15.96 0.95
C THR A 70 -5.72 16.17 -0.55
N ALA A 71 -4.49 15.96 -1.01
CA ALA A 71 -4.17 16.13 -2.43
C ALA A 71 -4.71 14.97 -3.29
N LEU A 72 -5.36 15.31 -4.40
CA LEU A 72 -5.76 14.41 -5.49
C LEU A 72 -4.59 13.51 -5.93
N PRO A 73 -4.86 12.37 -6.61
CA PRO A 73 -3.80 11.56 -7.20
C PRO A 73 -2.88 12.44 -8.06
N GLN A 74 -1.58 12.38 -7.80
CA GLN A 74 -0.57 13.18 -8.50
C GLN A 74 -0.03 12.45 -9.73
N HIS A 75 -0.20 11.12 -9.79
CA HIS A 75 0.22 10.32 -10.93
C HIS A 75 -0.80 9.24 -11.29
N LEU A 76 -0.83 8.91 -12.58
CA LEU A 76 -1.67 7.89 -13.18
C LEU A 76 -0.81 6.79 -13.80
N VAL A 77 -1.03 5.55 -13.36
CA VAL A 77 -0.34 4.37 -13.88
C VAL A 77 -1.34 3.44 -14.56
N GLY A 78 -1.08 3.12 -15.82
CA GLY A 78 -1.86 2.15 -16.59
C GLY A 78 -1.27 0.74 -16.51
N LEU A 79 -2.10 -0.27 -16.31
CA LEU A 79 -1.75 -1.69 -16.53
C LEU A 79 -2.39 -2.11 -17.86
N ALA A 80 -1.62 -2.05 -18.95
CA ALA A 80 -2.11 -2.35 -20.29
C ALA A 80 -2.26 -3.86 -20.49
N GLY A 81 -3.40 -4.30 -21.06
CA GLY A 81 -3.64 -5.71 -21.39
C GLY A 81 -3.87 -6.64 -20.19
N ALA A 82 -4.02 -6.09 -18.98
CA ALA A 82 -4.46 -6.83 -17.81
C ALA A 82 -5.93 -7.30 -18.01
N GLN A 83 -6.20 -8.58 -17.74
CA GLN A 83 -7.54 -9.19 -17.88
C GLN A 83 -7.95 -10.02 -16.65
N ASP A 84 -7.35 -9.77 -15.49
CA ASP A 84 -7.61 -10.47 -14.24
C ASP A 84 -7.73 -9.43 -13.11
N ASP A 85 -8.95 -8.91 -12.98
CA ASP A 85 -9.28 -7.82 -12.06
C ASP A 85 -9.13 -8.22 -10.60
N ASP A 86 -9.35 -9.50 -10.26
CA ASP A 86 -9.17 -10.02 -8.91
C ASP A 86 -7.71 -9.99 -8.49
N ALA A 87 -6.79 -10.40 -9.38
CA ALA A 87 -5.35 -10.28 -9.14
C ALA A 87 -4.92 -8.82 -8.98
N VAL A 88 -5.41 -7.92 -9.84
CA VAL A 88 -5.14 -6.48 -9.72
C VAL A 88 -5.63 -5.96 -8.37
N CYS A 89 -6.89 -6.23 -8.01
CA CYS A 89 -7.48 -5.83 -6.73
C CYS A 89 -6.68 -6.36 -5.53
N ALA A 90 -6.25 -7.63 -5.57
CA ALA A 90 -5.45 -8.23 -4.51
C ALA A 90 -4.08 -7.54 -4.37
N GLY A 91 -3.42 -7.22 -5.48
CA GLY A 91 -2.17 -6.44 -5.49
C GLY A 91 -2.33 -5.05 -4.91
N LEU A 92 -3.37 -4.33 -5.34
CA LEU A 92 -3.66 -2.98 -4.86
C LEU A 92 -4.02 -2.95 -3.37
N ARG A 93 -4.78 -3.91 -2.85
CA ARG A 93 -5.10 -4.01 -1.42
C ARG A 93 -3.84 -4.23 -0.57
N ARG A 94 -2.91 -5.10 -1.01
CA ARG A 94 -1.63 -5.33 -0.33
C ARG A 94 -0.76 -4.07 -0.31
N ALA A 95 -0.66 -3.39 -1.43
CA ALA A 95 0.09 -2.15 -1.51
C ALA A 95 -0.55 -1.03 -0.67
N ALA A 96 -1.88 -0.91 -0.66
CA ALA A 96 -2.59 0.06 0.17
C ALA A 96 -2.34 -0.15 1.67
N ALA A 97 -2.39 -1.41 2.15
CA ALA A 97 -2.04 -1.74 3.53
C ALA A 97 -0.59 -1.37 3.87
N THR A 98 0.34 -1.61 2.93
CA THR A 98 1.75 -1.23 3.09
C THR A 98 1.94 0.29 3.12
N CYS A 99 1.26 1.02 2.24
CA CYS A 99 1.27 2.48 2.23
C CYS A 99 0.74 3.04 3.57
N TRP A 100 -0.36 2.49 4.08
CA TRP A 100 -0.90 2.88 5.38
C TRP A 100 0.10 2.64 6.52
N ALA A 101 0.74 1.47 6.57
CA ALA A 101 1.79 1.20 7.55
C ALA A 101 2.95 2.21 7.45
N ARG A 102 3.35 2.60 6.23
CA ARG A 102 4.38 3.64 6.02
C ARG A 102 3.91 5.01 6.48
N ASP A 103 2.64 5.37 6.28
CA ASP A 103 2.09 6.64 6.75
C ASP A 103 2.09 6.71 8.28
N LEU A 104 1.70 5.63 8.96
CA LEU A 104 1.80 5.51 10.42
C LEU A 104 3.24 5.67 10.90
N ALA A 105 4.19 4.98 10.25
CA ALA A 105 5.60 5.01 10.63
C ALA A 105 6.24 6.41 10.40
N ASN A 106 5.94 7.04 9.26
CA ASN A 106 6.49 8.34 8.86
C ASN A 106 5.83 9.53 9.58
N THR A 107 4.70 9.32 10.26
CA THR A 107 4.07 10.35 11.09
C THR A 107 5.05 10.84 12.17
N PRO A 108 5.24 12.17 12.34
CA PRO A 108 6.17 12.71 13.34
C PRO A 108 5.88 12.23 14.75
N ALA A 109 6.93 11.97 15.55
CA ALA A 109 6.81 11.49 16.92
C ALA A 109 5.99 12.42 17.84
N SER A 110 5.98 13.73 17.57
CA SER A 110 5.12 14.71 18.26
C SER A 110 3.62 14.52 18.02
N VAL A 111 3.23 13.69 17.04
CA VAL A 111 1.84 13.37 16.69
C VAL A 111 1.50 11.92 17.06
N LYS A 112 2.37 10.95 16.73
CA LYS A 112 2.06 9.51 16.84
C LYS A 112 2.20 8.92 18.26
N SER A 113 1.44 9.46 19.20
CA SER A 113 1.31 8.87 20.54
C SER A 113 0.68 7.47 20.51
N PRO A 114 0.81 6.66 21.58
CA PRO A 114 0.12 5.37 21.67
C PRO A 114 -1.40 5.47 21.48
N ARG A 115 -2.02 6.51 22.07
CA ARG A 115 -3.44 6.81 21.90
C ARG A 115 -3.79 7.08 20.43
N TRP A 116 -3.00 7.94 19.77
CA TRP A 116 -3.20 8.25 18.36
C TRP A 116 -3.14 6.99 17.49
N LEU A 117 -2.19 6.08 17.75
CA LEU A 117 -2.08 4.83 17.00
C LEU A 117 -3.33 3.94 17.18
N GLY A 118 -3.86 3.83 18.40
CA GLY A 118 -5.10 3.12 18.67
C GLY A 118 -6.31 3.72 17.94
N GLU A 119 -6.38 5.06 17.87
CA GLU A 119 -7.40 5.78 17.11
C GLU A 119 -7.29 5.53 15.60
N GLN A 120 -6.08 5.57 15.03
CA GLN A 120 -5.86 5.25 13.60
C GLN A 120 -6.29 3.82 13.27
N ALA A 121 -5.93 2.86 14.12
CA ALA A 121 -6.34 1.46 13.94
C ALA A 121 -7.87 1.34 13.95
N ARG A 122 -8.55 1.95 14.94
CA ARG A 122 -10.02 1.93 15.01
C ARG A 122 -10.66 2.60 13.80
N GLN A 123 -10.14 3.74 13.34
CA GLN A 123 -10.69 4.49 12.22
C GLN A 123 -10.66 3.69 10.91
N VAL A 124 -9.57 2.96 10.65
CA VAL A 124 -9.41 2.19 9.40
C VAL A 124 -10.07 0.80 9.49
N LEU A 125 -9.98 0.12 10.63
CA LEU A 125 -10.36 -1.28 10.76
C LEU A 125 -11.83 -1.49 11.14
N ALA A 126 -12.43 -0.60 11.94
CA ALA A 126 -13.82 -0.76 12.36
C ALA A 126 -14.83 -0.74 11.20
N PRO A 127 -14.70 0.13 10.17
CA PRO A 127 -15.56 0.07 8.98
C PRO A 127 -15.44 -1.23 8.19
N LEU A 128 -14.34 -1.98 8.36
CA LEU A 128 -14.10 -3.28 7.73
C LEU A 128 -14.65 -4.44 8.58
N GLY A 129 -15.33 -4.16 9.69
CA GLY A 129 -15.88 -5.18 10.60
C GLY A 129 -14.86 -5.78 11.57
N VAL A 130 -13.65 -5.22 11.65
CA VAL A 130 -12.62 -5.69 12.58
C VAL A 130 -12.82 -5.04 13.94
N ARG A 131 -12.88 -5.86 15.00
CA ARG A 131 -12.96 -5.38 16.38
C ARG A 131 -11.59 -4.84 16.82
N VAL A 132 -11.55 -3.57 17.23
CA VAL A 132 -10.37 -2.93 17.81
C VAL A 132 -10.66 -2.60 19.27
N ALA A 133 -9.86 -3.16 20.19
CA ALA A 133 -9.90 -2.85 21.61
C ALA A 133 -8.64 -2.05 21.97
N VAL A 134 -8.83 -0.87 22.58
CA VAL A 134 -7.74 -0.03 23.09
C VAL A 134 -7.84 -0.06 24.61
N HIS A 135 -6.77 -0.48 25.26
CA HIS A 135 -6.69 -0.59 26.71
C HIS A 135 -5.93 0.59 27.30
N ASP A 136 -6.42 1.08 28.43
CA ASP A 136 -5.80 2.15 29.21
C ASP A 136 -4.84 1.60 30.27
N ASP A 137 -4.15 2.53 30.94
CA ASP A 137 -3.12 2.20 31.93
C ASP A 137 -3.70 1.43 33.12
N GLU A 138 -4.96 1.70 33.50
CA GLU A 138 -5.64 0.97 34.56
C GLU A 138 -5.88 -0.49 34.19
N TRP A 139 -6.34 -0.74 32.95
CA TRP A 139 -6.49 -2.09 32.45
C TRP A 139 -5.14 -2.81 32.35
N LEU A 140 -4.11 -2.11 31.85
CA LEU A 140 -2.76 -2.66 31.75
C LEU A 140 -2.20 -3.04 33.14
N ALA A 141 -2.44 -2.21 34.16
CA ALA A 141 -2.01 -2.48 35.53
C ALA A 141 -2.73 -3.69 36.12
N ARG A 142 -4.06 -3.77 35.96
CA ARG A 142 -4.86 -4.92 36.42
C ARG A 142 -4.43 -6.24 35.75
N CYS A 143 -3.99 -6.18 34.50
CA CYS A 143 -3.55 -7.35 33.74
C CYS A 143 -2.05 -7.65 33.87
N GLY A 144 -1.30 -6.91 34.68
CA GLY A 144 0.12 -7.19 34.96
C GLY A 144 1.09 -6.80 33.84
N PHE A 145 0.73 -5.86 32.97
CA PHE A 145 1.60 -5.36 31.89
C PHE A 145 2.66 -4.35 32.39
N GLY A 146 3.35 -4.68 33.48
CA GLY A 146 4.32 -3.80 34.15
C GLY A 146 5.49 -3.37 33.26
N GLY A 147 5.88 -4.19 32.29
CA GLY A 147 6.94 -3.83 31.34
C GLY A 147 6.57 -2.68 30.40
N ILE A 148 5.32 -2.64 29.92
CA ILE A 148 4.84 -1.53 29.07
C ILE A 148 4.66 -0.28 29.93
N LEU A 149 4.09 -0.42 31.13
CA LEU A 149 3.88 0.68 32.08
C LEU A 149 5.18 1.29 32.62
N ALA A 150 6.26 0.51 32.71
CA ALA A 150 7.56 1.01 33.19
C ALA A 150 8.33 1.81 32.11
N VAL A 151 8.02 1.60 30.83
CA VAL A 151 8.69 2.25 29.71
C VAL A 151 7.94 3.50 29.23
N GLY A 152 6.61 3.43 29.18
CA GLY A 152 5.72 4.50 28.71
C GLY A 152 5.53 5.61 29.74
#